data_AF-A0A6S7J1B1-F1
#
_entry.id   AF-A0A6S7J1B1-F1
#
_cell.length_a   1.000
_cell.length_b   1.000
_cell.length_c   1.000
_cell.angle_alpha   90.00
_cell.angle_beta   90.00
_cell.angle_gamma   90.00
#
_symmetry.space_group_name_H-M   'P 1'
#
loop_
_entity.id
_entity.type
_entity.pdbx_description
1 polymer ?
#
loop_
_entity_poly.entity_id
_entity_poly.type
_entity_poly.pdbx_seq_one_letter_code
_entity_poly.pdbx_strand_id
1 'polypeptide(L)'
;MFKIWMCGGKMANIPCSRVGHVYRKNVPYSYPKPNAVVINFRRVAEVWMDDYKEWLYERRPELKEVKDYGDISDRIAIRKRLKCRSFKWYMQNVLNDTVRQNYEPLRGSGLIRNPITNLCLDTKGAKPGQQLGLSSCSSYSWTQNIHFSCC
;
A
#
# COMPACT_ATOMS: atom_id res chain seq x y z
N MET A 1 -4.26 -13.43 2.61
CA MET A 1 -5.49 -13.28 3.40
C MET A 1 -6.74 -13.08 2.54
N PHE A 2 -6.72 -12.18 1.54
CA PHE A 2 -7.88 -11.82 0.70
C PHE A 2 -8.67 -13.01 0.14
N LYS A 3 -7.99 -14.00 -0.45
CA LYS A 3 -8.61 -15.19 -1.04
C LYS A 3 -9.59 -15.89 -0.09
N ILE A 4 -9.14 -16.17 1.13
CA ILE A 4 -9.91 -16.95 2.11
C ILE A 4 -11.18 -16.18 2.45
N TRP A 5 -11.06 -14.92 2.84
CA TRP A 5 -12.21 -14.10 3.24
C TRP A 5 -13.18 -13.82 2.10
N MET A 6 -12.66 -13.40 0.95
CA MET A 6 -13.49 -13.01 -0.18
C MET A 6 -14.19 -14.22 -0.82
N CYS A 7 -13.65 -15.43 -0.69
CA CYS A 7 -14.21 -16.63 -1.31
C CYS A 7 -14.90 -17.57 -0.31
N GLY A 8 -15.36 -17.06 0.85
CA GLY A 8 -16.25 -17.79 1.77
C GLY A 8 -15.58 -18.52 2.94
N GLY A 9 -14.25 -18.46 3.06
CA GLY A 9 -13.52 -18.96 4.22
C GLY A 9 -13.39 -17.92 5.34
N LYS A 10 -12.73 -18.34 6.43
CA LYS A 10 -12.42 -17.50 7.60
C LYS A 10 -10.95 -17.70 7.99
N MET A 11 -10.37 -16.68 8.62
CA MET A 11 -9.00 -16.73 9.15
C MET A 11 -9.03 -16.32 10.61
N ALA A 12 -8.36 -17.11 11.47
CA ALA A 12 -8.31 -16.86 12.91
C ALA A 12 -6.88 -17.07 13.42
N ASN A 13 -6.48 -16.20 14.36
CA ASN A 13 -5.29 -16.42 15.18
C ASN A 13 -5.75 -17.18 16.43
N ILE A 14 -5.13 -18.33 16.71
CA ILE A 14 -5.53 -19.21 17.82
C ILE A 14 -4.56 -19.02 19.00
N PRO A 15 -4.93 -18.33 20.09
CA PRO A 15 -3.98 -17.97 21.17
C PRO A 15 -3.38 -19.18 21.91
N CYS A 16 -4.08 -20.31 21.88
CA CYS A 16 -3.67 -21.56 22.49
C CYS A 16 -2.64 -22.34 21.64
N SER A 17 -2.51 -22.02 20.35
CA SER A 17 -1.51 -22.63 19.45
C SER A 17 -0.34 -21.65 19.28
N ARG A 18 0.85 -22.05 19.75
CA ARG A 18 2.01 -21.15 19.81
C ARG A 18 3.21 -21.75 19.08
N VAL A 19 3.79 -20.95 18.19
CA VAL A 19 5.01 -21.27 17.45
C VAL A 19 5.94 -20.07 17.54
N GLY A 20 7.20 -20.28 17.95
CA GLY A 20 8.21 -19.24 17.97
C GLY A 20 8.77 -18.96 16.58
N HIS A 21 8.88 -17.68 16.19
CA HIS A 21 9.52 -17.25 14.94
C HIS A 21 10.74 -16.36 15.26
N VAL A 22 11.92 -16.75 14.76
CA VAL A 22 13.13 -15.93 14.88
C VAL A 22 13.15 -14.87 13.79
N TYR A 23 12.91 -13.62 14.19
CA TYR A 23 12.98 -12.49 13.26
C TYR A 23 14.44 -12.23 12.84
N ARG A 24 14.64 -12.12 11.53
CA ARG A 24 15.96 -11.84 10.94
C ARG A 24 16.15 -10.34 10.81
N LYS A 25 17.37 -9.85 11.07
CA LYS A 25 17.74 -8.44 10.84
C LYS A 25 17.83 -8.12 9.34
N ASN A 26 18.39 -9.04 8.55
CA ASN A 26 18.58 -8.91 7.10
C ASN A 26 18.26 -10.23 6.40
N VAL A 27 17.97 -10.17 5.09
CA VAL A 27 17.76 -11.37 4.26
C VAL A 27 19.13 -11.95 3.90
N PRO A 28 19.48 -13.18 4.32
CA PRO A 28 20.83 -13.72 4.18
C PRO A 28 21.08 -14.40 2.82
N TYR A 29 20.18 -14.24 1.85
CA TYR A 29 20.25 -14.87 0.53
C TYR A 29 19.90 -13.85 -0.56
N SER A 30 20.40 -14.08 -1.76
CA SER A 30 20.08 -13.27 -2.94
C SER A 30 18.79 -13.76 -3.60
N TYR A 31 18.08 -12.82 -4.22
CA TYR A 31 16.92 -13.15 -5.06
C TYR A 31 17.39 -13.37 -6.49
N PRO A 32 17.03 -14.51 -7.14
CA PRO A 32 17.42 -14.78 -8.51
C PRO A 32 16.71 -13.88 -9.52
N LYS A 33 15.56 -13.29 -9.14
CA LYS A 33 14.80 -12.36 -9.97
C LYS A 33 14.81 -10.96 -9.35
N PRO A 34 15.31 -9.94 -10.05
CA PRO A 34 15.18 -8.57 -9.60
C PRO A 34 13.69 -8.21 -9.50
N ASN A 35 13.34 -7.36 -8.53
CA ASN A 35 11.99 -6.80 -8.36
C ASN A 35 10.86 -7.84 -8.14
N ALA A 36 11.19 -9.09 -7.80
CA ALA A 36 10.19 -10.15 -7.60
C ALA A 36 9.10 -9.75 -6.58
N VAL A 37 9.49 -9.02 -5.53
CA VAL A 37 8.57 -8.50 -4.52
C VAL A 37 7.56 -7.53 -5.13
N VAL A 38 8.03 -6.52 -5.88
CA VAL A 38 7.21 -5.50 -6.53
C VAL A 38 6.23 -6.13 -7.52
N ILE A 39 6.73 -7.06 -8.36
CA ILE A 39 5.90 -7.83 -9.31
C ILE A 39 4.81 -8.62 -8.57
N ASN A 40 5.15 -9.29 -7.47
CA ASN A 40 4.18 -10.07 -6.71
C ASN A 40 3.12 -9.20 -6.05
N PHE A 41 3.49 -8.02 -5.53
CA PHE A 41 2.52 -7.05 -5.02
C PHE A 41 1.58 -6.56 -6.13
N ARG A 42 2.11 -6.22 -7.31
CA ARG A 42 1.32 -5.82 -8.48
C ARG A 42 0.29 -6.90 -8.87
N ARG A 43 0.71 -8.17 -8.96
CA ARG A 43 -0.18 -9.31 -9.24
C ARG A 43 -1.30 -9.46 -8.21
N VAL A 44 -0.99 -9.33 -6.93
CA VAL A 44 -2.01 -9.45 -5.88
C VAL A 44 -3.02 -8.31 -5.98
N ALA A 45 -2.54 -7.08 -6.18
CA ALA A 45 -3.39 -5.90 -6.34
C ALA A 45 -4.34 -6.05 -7.55
N GLU A 46 -3.80 -6.41 -8.71
CA GLU A 46 -4.59 -6.60 -9.95
C GLU A 46 -5.69 -7.66 -9.81
N VAL A 47 -5.41 -8.76 -9.09
CA VAL A 47 -6.38 -9.85 -8.97
C VAL A 47 -7.40 -9.62 -7.86
N TRP A 48 -7.03 -8.99 -6.75
CA TRP A 48 -7.82 -9.02 -5.51
C TRP A 48 -8.29 -7.67 -4.99
N MET A 49 -7.68 -6.54 -5.40
CA MET A 49 -7.96 -5.24 -4.79
C MET A 49 -9.02 -4.41 -5.55
N ASP A 50 -9.53 -4.87 -6.69
CA ASP A 50 -10.49 -4.11 -7.50
C ASP A 50 -9.98 -2.67 -7.73
N ASP A 51 -10.83 -1.66 -7.67
CA ASP A 51 -10.46 -0.25 -7.86
C ASP A 51 -9.56 0.29 -6.73
N TYR A 52 -9.50 -0.37 -5.57
CA TYR A 52 -8.64 0.02 -4.45
C TYR A 52 -7.15 -0.14 -4.78
N LYS A 53 -6.80 -0.83 -5.88
CA LYS A 53 -5.43 -0.87 -6.37
C LYS A 53 -4.91 0.51 -6.79
N GLU A 54 -5.77 1.43 -7.25
CA GLU A 54 -5.31 2.77 -7.64
C GLU A 54 -4.82 3.57 -6.44
N TRP A 55 -5.52 3.49 -5.30
CA TRP A 55 -5.06 4.08 -4.04
C TRP A 55 -3.68 3.54 -3.61
N LEU A 56 -3.44 2.24 -3.84
CA LEU A 56 -2.13 1.64 -3.58
C LEU A 56 -1.06 2.18 -4.53
N TYR A 57 -1.40 2.38 -5.81
CA TYR A 57 -0.47 2.88 -6.82
C TYR A 57 -0.14 4.37 -6.65
N GLU A 58 -1.07 5.18 -6.13
CA GLU A 58 -0.78 6.57 -5.78
C GLU A 58 0.29 6.69 -4.69
N ARG A 59 0.27 5.78 -3.70
CA ARG A 59 1.22 5.77 -2.58
C ARG A 59 2.51 5.01 -2.87
N ARG A 60 2.44 4.04 -3.79
CA ARG A 60 3.58 3.24 -4.24
C ARG A 60 3.64 3.20 -5.76
N PRO A 61 4.01 4.31 -6.41
CA PRO A 61 4.05 4.41 -7.87
C PRO A 61 4.91 3.33 -8.52
N GLU A 62 5.96 2.85 -7.83
CA GLU A 62 6.85 1.80 -8.32
C GLU A 62 6.11 0.49 -8.62
N LEU A 63 4.96 0.25 -7.98
CA LEU A 63 4.12 -0.92 -8.29
C LEU A 63 3.42 -0.78 -9.65
N LYS A 64 3.05 0.46 -10.05
CA LYS A 64 2.37 0.75 -11.32
C LYS A 64 3.32 0.83 -12.50
N GLU A 65 4.57 1.17 -12.25
CA GLU A 65 5.63 1.20 -13.27
C GLU A 65 6.02 -0.19 -13.78
N VAL A 66 5.71 -1.26 -13.02
CA VAL A 66 5.89 -2.64 -13.48
C VAL A 66 4.88 -2.95 -14.59
N LYS A 67 5.31 -2.77 -15.83
CA LYS A 67 4.50 -3.09 -17.02
C LYS A 67 4.33 -4.60 -17.22
N ASP A 68 5.41 -5.37 -17.05
CA ASP A 68 5.36 -6.82 -17.14
C ASP A 68 5.29 -7.45 -15.75
N TYR A 69 4.09 -7.85 -15.36
CA TYR A 69 3.85 -8.68 -14.19
C TYR A 69 3.38 -10.08 -14.57
N GLY A 70 3.58 -10.52 -15.82
CA GLY A 70 3.17 -11.81 -16.37
C GLY A 70 1.67 -12.10 -16.33
N ASP A 71 1.29 -13.30 -16.80
CA ASP A 71 -0.11 -13.70 -16.89
C ASP A 71 -0.74 -13.99 -15.52
N ILE A 72 -1.94 -13.45 -15.32
CA ILE A 72 -2.76 -13.61 -14.11
C ILE A 72 -4.18 -14.16 -14.43
N SER A 73 -4.42 -14.55 -15.69
CA SER A 73 -5.74 -14.99 -16.18
C SER A 73 -6.33 -16.11 -15.35
N ASP A 74 -5.55 -17.13 -15.00
CA ASP A 74 -6.00 -18.22 -14.13
C ASP A 74 -6.45 -17.75 -12.74
N ARG A 75 -5.78 -16.75 -12.18
CA ARG A 75 -6.11 -16.21 -10.86
C ARG A 75 -7.41 -15.44 -10.89
N ILE A 76 -7.65 -14.69 -11.97
CA ILE A 76 -8.91 -14.00 -12.24
C ILE A 76 -10.04 -15.04 -12.46
N ALA A 77 -9.78 -16.08 -13.27
CA ALA A 77 -10.73 -17.14 -13.55
C ALA A 77 -11.18 -17.87 -12.28
N ILE A 78 -10.25 -18.21 -11.39
CA ILE A 78 -10.57 -18.82 -10.09
C ILE A 78 -11.46 -17.90 -9.25
N ARG A 79 -11.13 -16.60 -9.18
CA ARG A 79 -11.92 -15.62 -8.43
C ARG A 79 -13.36 -15.54 -8.95
N LYS A 80 -13.54 -15.53 -10.28
CA LYS A 80 -14.85 -15.55 -10.94
C LYS A 80 -15.59 -16.86 -10.67
N ARG A 81 -14.93 -18.01 -10.87
CA ARG A 81 -15.52 -19.36 -10.70
C ARG A 81 -16.04 -19.58 -9.27
N LEU A 82 -15.28 -19.14 -8.27
CA LEU A 82 -15.65 -19.24 -6.85
C LEU A 82 -16.65 -18.17 -6.40
N LYS A 83 -17.08 -17.27 -7.31
CA LYS A 83 -18.00 -16.16 -7.03
C LYS A 83 -17.56 -15.34 -5.81
N CYS A 84 -16.26 -15.06 -5.72
CA CYS A 84 -15.71 -14.36 -4.57
C CYS A 84 -16.29 -12.92 -4.48
N ARG A 85 -16.49 -12.46 -3.25
CA ARG A 85 -16.91 -11.11 -2.88
C ARG A 85 -15.94 -10.04 -3.43
N SER A 86 -16.40 -8.81 -3.52
CA SER A 86 -15.57 -7.65 -3.89
C SER A 86 -14.60 -7.26 -2.78
N PHE A 87 -13.55 -6.55 -3.14
CA PHE A 87 -12.61 -5.99 -2.17
C PHE A 87 -13.28 -4.94 -1.29
N LYS A 88 -14.23 -4.16 -1.83
CA LYS A 88 -15.09 -3.26 -1.05
C LYS A 88 -15.82 -4.01 0.08
N TRP A 89 -16.40 -5.17 -0.22
CA TRP A 89 -17.03 -6.01 0.80
C TRP A 89 -16.01 -6.44 1.87
N TYR A 90 -14.83 -6.87 1.46
CA TYR A 90 -13.76 -7.25 2.40
C TYR A 90 -13.37 -6.10 3.34
N MET A 91 -13.18 -4.90 2.80
CA MET A 91 -12.86 -3.70 3.58
C MET A 91 -13.96 -3.36 4.60
N GLN A 92 -15.22 -3.48 4.21
CA GLN A 92 -16.37 -3.13 5.04
C GLN A 92 -16.73 -4.19 6.09
N ASN A 93 -16.42 -5.47 5.84
CA ASN A 93 -16.92 -6.58 6.66
C ASN A 93 -15.82 -7.34 7.41
N VAL A 94 -14.55 -7.19 7.01
CA VAL A 94 -13.41 -7.89 7.64
C VAL A 94 -12.39 -6.94 8.23
N LEU A 95 -12.13 -5.79 7.58
CA LEU A 95 -11.16 -4.77 8.04
C LEU A 95 -11.85 -3.50 8.58
N ASN A 96 -13.08 -3.64 9.08
CA ASN A 96 -13.93 -2.54 9.54
C ASN A 96 -13.28 -1.71 10.67
N ASP A 97 -12.54 -2.35 11.58
CA ASP A 97 -12.01 -1.70 12.79
C ASP A 97 -10.58 -1.15 12.61
N THR A 98 -9.83 -1.60 11.60
CA THR A 98 -8.39 -1.29 11.45
C THR A 98 -8.06 -0.33 10.31
N VAL A 99 -8.94 -0.18 9.31
CA VAL A 99 -8.58 0.50 8.04
C VAL A 99 -9.46 1.70 7.70
N ARG A 100 -10.57 1.92 8.42
CA ARG A 100 -11.43 3.09 8.21
C ARG A 100 -10.66 4.42 8.36
N GLN A 101 -9.68 4.48 9.26
CA GLN A 101 -8.86 5.67 9.52
C GLN A 101 -7.76 5.92 8.46
N ASN A 102 -7.44 4.95 7.59
CA ASN A 102 -6.30 5.06 6.67
C ASN A 102 -6.69 5.09 5.19
N TYR A 103 -7.90 4.64 4.87
CA TYR A 103 -8.42 4.62 3.49
C TYR A 103 -9.21 5.87 3.15
N GLU A 104 -8.72 7.01 3.60
CA GLU A 104 -9.25 8.28 3.14
C GLU A 104 -8.71 8.58 1.73
N PRO A 105 -9.59 8.91 0.77
CA PRO A 105 -9.13 9.38 -0.53
C PRO A 105 -8.27 10.62 -0.33
N LEU A 106 -7.16 10.68 -1.06
CA LEU A 106 -6.34 11.89 -1.08
C LEU A 106 -7.16 13.02 -1.69
N ARG A 107 -7.33 14.12 -0.96
CA ARG A 107 -7.93 15.35 -1.51
C ARG A 107 -6.93 16.15 -2.32
N GLY A 108 -5.65 16.00 -2.00
CA GLY A 108 -4.57 16.63 -2.73
C GLY A 108 -3.22 16.09 -2.31
N SER A 109 -2.25 16.25 -3.19
CA SER A 109 -0.84 16.01 -2.92
C SER A 109 -0.02 17.10 -3.59
N GLY A 110 1.07 17.51 -2.94
CA GLY A 110 1.97 18.50 -3.51
C GLY A 110 2.76 19.27 -2.46
N LEU A 111 3.27 20.42 -2.90
CA LEU A 111 4.09 21.32 -2.10
C LEU A 111 3.21 22.18 -1.19
N ILE A 112 3.60 22.32 0.08
CA ILE A 112 3.03 23.31 0.99
C ILE A 112 3.94 24.53 0.98
N ARG A 113 3.59 25.55 0.19
CA ARG A 113 4.36 26.80 0.05
C ARG A 113 3.84 27.88 0.98
N ASN A 114 4.75 28.50 1.74
CA ASN A 114 4.45 29.72 2.47
C ASN A 114 4.44 30.90 1.47
N PRO A 115 3.32 31.64 1.34
CA PRO A 115 3.21 32.74 0.37
C PRO A 115 4.06 33.96 0.71
N ILE A 116 4.46 34.13 1.97
CA ILE A 116 5.26 35.27 2.44
C ILE A 116 6.74 35.02 2.16
N THR A 117 7.25 33.85 2.56
CA THR A 117 8.69 33.54 2.43
C THR A 117 9.04 32.86 1.11
N ASN A 118 8.05 32.40 0.34
CA ASN A 118 8.23 31.58 -0.85
C ASN A 118 8.97 30.25 -0.62
N LEU A 119 9.12 29.83 0.64
CA LEU A 119 9.71 28.54 1.00
C LEU A 119 8.63 27.46 1.14
N CYS A 120 9.01 26.22 0.88
CA CYS A 120 8.15 25.05 1.03
C CYS A 120 8.48 24.27 2.30
N LEU A 121 7.45 23.64 2.89
CA LEU A 121 7.63 22.69 3.98
C LEU A 121 8.46 21.49 3.48
N ASP A 122 9.51 21.16 4.21
CA ASP A 122 10.44 20.11 3.87
C ASP A 122 10.74 19.25 5.08
N THR A 123 10.49 17.96 4.94
CA THR A 123 10.77 16.99 5.99
C THR A 123 12.27 16.78 6.19
N LYS A 124 13.12 17.02 5.18
CA LYS A 124 14.57 16.76 5.23
C LYS A 124 14.92 15.35 5.77
N GLY A 125 14.03 14.37 5.59
CA GLY A 125 14.19 13.01 6.14
C GLY A 125 13.95 12.88 7.65
N ALA A 126 13.33 13.88 8.28
CA ALA A 126 12.97 13.88 9.69
C ALA A 126 12.06 12.70 10.05
N LYS A 127 12.34 12.09 11.21
CA LYS A 127 11.55 11.02 11.80
C LYS A 127 10.40 11.58 12.64
N PRO A 128 9.39 10.76 12.98
CA PRO A 128 8.32 11.20 13.88
C PRO A 128 8.85 11.81 15.18
N GLY A 129 8.31 12.98 15.54
CA GLY A 129 8.74 13.76 16.71
C GLY A 129 9.91 14.72 16.48
N GLN A 130 10.51 14.74 15.29
CA GLN A 130 11.55 15.72 14.93
C GLN A 130 10.94 16.95 14.26
N GLN A 131 11.61 18.09 14.38
CA GLN A 131 11.18 19.35 13.77
C GLN A 131 11.29 19.31 12.24
N LEU A 132 10.27 19.83 11.58
CA LEU A 132 10.26 20.06 10.13
C LEU A 132 10.91 21.40 9.80
N GLY A 133 11.43 21.54 8.59
CA GLY A 133 12.07 22.77 8.12
C GLY A 133 11.34 23.42 6.95
N LEU A 134 11.80 24.63 6.60
CA LEU A 134 11.47 25.29 5.34
C LEU A 134 12.70 25.27 4.43
N SER A 135 12.50 25.08 3.13
CA SER A 135 13.56 25.15 2.11
C SER A 135 13.00 25.63 0.77
N SER A 136 13.89 25.89 -0.20
CA SER A 136 13.47 26.27 -1.55
C SER A 136 12.57 25.21 -2.16
N CYS A 137 11.45 25.64 -2.75
CA CYS A 137 10.47 24.76 -3.34
C CYS A 137 11.05 24.00 -4.54
N SER A 138 10.93 22.67 -4.52
CA SER A 138 11.34 21.80 -5.63
C SER A 138 10.30 20.72 -5.87
N SER A 139 9.72 20.71 -7.07
CA SER A 139 8.74 19.71 -7.50
C SER A 139 9.30 18.28 -7.60
N TYR A 140 10.63 18.14 -7.60
CA TYR A 140 11.31 16.85 -7.65
C TYR A 140 11.70 16.32 -6.26
N SER A 141 11.51 17.12 -5.21
CA SER A 141 11.89 16.71 -3.87
C SER A 141 10.81 15.86 -3.21
N TRP A 142 11.07 14.55 -3.07
CA TRP A 142 10.19 13.64 -2.34
C TRP A 142 9.96 14.07 -0.89
N THR A 143 10.93 14.76 -0.26
CA THR A 143 10.81 15.24 1.12
C THR A 143 9.86 16.43 1.28
N GLN A 144 9.45 17.05 0.17
CA GLN A 144 8.48 18.15 0.11
C GLN A 144 7.11 17.74 -0.44
N ASN A 145 6.93 16.47 -0.85
CA ASN A 145 5.64 15.99 -1.32
C ASN A 145 4.76 15.60 -0.13
N ILE A 146 3.80 16.47 0.20
CA ILE A 146 2.89 16.28 1.32
C ILE A 146 1.52 15.85 0.80
N HIS A 147 0.96 14.82 1.42
CA HIS A 147 -0.35 14.27 1.10
C HIS A 147 -1.40 14.76 2.09
N PHE A 148 -2.53 15.25 1.58
CA PHE A 148 -3.68 15.66 2.38
C PHE A 148 -4.83 14.69 2.15
N SER A 149 -5.18 13.92 3.18
CA SER A 149 -6.42 13.15 3.25
C SER A 149 -7.42 13.86 4.17
N CYS A 150 -8.71 13.59 4.03
CA CYS A 150 -9.74 14.23 4.86
C CYS A 150 -10.65 13.22 5.53
N CYS A 151 -10.75 13.41 6.86
CA CYS A 151 -11.66 12.95 7.92
C CYS A 151 -12.61 11.77 7.67
#